data_AF-A0A956BAN8-F1
#
_entry.id   AF-A0A956BAN8-F1
#
_cell.length_a   1.000
_cell.length_b   1.000
_cell.length_c   1.000
_cell.angle_alpha   90.00
_cell.angle_beta   90.00
_cell.angle_gamma   90.00
#
_symmetry.space_group_name_H-M   'P 1'
#
loop_
_entity.id
_entity.type
_entity.pdbx_description
1 polymer ?
#
loop_
_entity_poly.entity_id
_entity_poly.type
_entity_poly.pdbx_seq_one_letter_code
_entity_poly.pdbx_strand_id
1 'polypeptide(L)'
;MVAVALAAAPAFALDNDPVLGRLCTGSGSTDALPCGDAPVPDQSAFRSLVREYGMAFAPRLLAPAETTGVNGFQFDFAYSITNINQDEDYWQKAVKDESPEPLLHTLHLGLTKGLPYSVDIGATATWLVDSELFAFGGMVKVAPNEAIDAFPVDLAVRAALNRMVGSSDLDLTTVGLDFIISRSFGAGGVANVAPYMAYEPVWAFGRSGVLDSTPGRADDPARSFVFAEETEVLHRFVLGSRFILGAANFTPEIVLTKGLQSYTFKLGLDF
;
A
#
# COMPACT_ATOMS: atom_id res chain seq x y z
N MET A 1 -31.03 13.26 6.10
CA MET A 1 -30.56 12.11 5.31
C MET A 1 -30.07 12.69 3.98
N VAL A 2 -28.78 13.00 3.88
CA VAL A 2 -28.18 13.64 2.69
C VAL A 2 -27.55 12.52 1.87
N ALA A 3 -28.12 12.23 0.71
CA ALA A 3 -27.55 11.28 -0.25
C ALA A 3 -26.50 12.03 -1.08
N VAL A 4 -25.24 11.63 -0.93
CA VAL A 4 -24.16 12.08 -1.82
C VAL A 4 -24.27 11.24 -3.09
N ALA A 5 -24.68 11.88 -4.18
CA ALA A 5 -24.60 11.28 -5.51
C ALA A 5 -23.16 11.39 -6.00
N LEU A 6 -22.42 10.27 -5.99
CA LEU A 6 -21.15 10.14 -6.69
C LEU A 6 -21.47 10.11 -8.19
N ALA A 7 -21.19 11.21 -8.88
CA ALA A 7 -21.18 11.24 -10.34
C ALA A 7 -19.99 10.40 -10.82
N ALA A 8 -20.26 9.36 -11.62
CA ALA A 8 -19.22 8.64 -12.33
C ALA A 8 -18.60 9.59 -13.37
N ALA A 9 -17.35 10.00 -13.15
CA ALA A 9 -16.56 10.64 -14.19
C ALA A 9 -16.21 9.59 -15.26
N PRO A 10 -16.04 9.98 -16.53
CA PRO A 10 -15.41 9.08 -17.51
C PRO A 10 -14.03 8.68 -16.98
N ALA A 11 -13.77 7.37 -16.92
CA ALA A 11 -12.48 6.81 -16.51
C ALA A 11 -11.41 7.32 -17.47
N PHE A 12 -10.57 8.24 -16.99
CA PHE A 12 -9.40 8.69 -17.72
C PHE A 12 -8.23 8.01 -17.02
N ALA A 13 -7.60 7.04 -17.69
CA ALA A 13 -6.35 6.49 -17.20
C ALA A 13 -5.33 7.64 -17.01
N LEU A 14 -5.01 7.91 -15.75
CA LEU A 14 -3.99 8.87 -15.30
C LEU A 14 -2.62 8.18 -15.32
N ASP A 15 -1.55 8.95 -15.13
CA ASP A 15 -0.18 8.51 -15.46
C ASP A 15 0.28 7.27 -14.67
N ASN A 16 -0.23 7.07 -13.45
CA ASN A 16 0.09 5.92 -12.59
C ASN A 16 -0.91 4.76 -12.67
N ASP A 17 -1.91 4.82 -13.57
CA ASP A 17 -2.86 3.73 -13.76
C ASP A 17 -2.22 2.56 -14.54
N PRO A 18 -2.36 1.32 -14.05
CA PRO A 18 -1.73 0.17 -14.68
C PRO A 18 -2.44 -0.18 -15.99
N VAL A 19 -1.64 -0.28 -17.06
CA VAL A 19 -2.04 -0.69 -18.41
C VAL A 19 -1.38 -2.03 -18.72
N LEU A 20 -2.03 -3.13 -18.34
CA LEU A 20 -1.42 -4.46 -18.44
C LEU A 20 -1.53 -5.07 -19.83
N GLY A 21 -2.38 -4.54 -20.71
CA GLY A 21 -2.58 -5.04 -22.07
C GLY A 21 -1.32 -5.05 -22.95
N ARG A 22 -0.32 -4.21 -22.64
CA ARG A 22 0.97 -4.18 -23.37
C ARG A 22 2.01 -5.15 -22.79
N LEU A 23 1.72 -5.77 -21.65
CA LEU A 23 2.65 -6.61 -20.90
C LEU A 23 2.67 -8.05 -21.43
N CYS A 24 2.87 -8.19 -22.72
CA CYS A 24 2.87 -9.47 -23.40
C CYS A 24 3.96 -9.53 -24.47
N THR A 25 4.20 -10.75 -24.94
CA THR A 25 5.13 -11.04 -26.03
C THR A 25 4.39 -11.82 -27.11
N GLY A 26 4.88 -11.79 -28.34
CA GLY A 26 4.33 -12.62 -29.40
C GLY A 26 5.05 -12.44 -30.73
N SER A 27 4.81 -13.38 -31.64
CA SER A 27 5.36 -13.32 -32.99
C SER A 27 4.58 -12.31 -33.84
N GLY A 28 5.28 -11.55 -34.68
CA GLY A 28 4.67 -10.56 -35.56
C GLY A 28 4.34 -9.23 -34.86
N SER A 29 5.08 -8.88 -33.80
CA SER A 29 4.93 -7.59 -33.12
C SER A 29 5.16 -6.42 -34.09
N THR A 30 4.24 -5.47 -34.09
CA THR A 30 4.33 -4.21 -34.84
C THR A 30 3.81 -3.07 -33.95
N ASP A 31 4.03 -1.81 -34.32
CA ASP A 31 3.48 -0.66 -33.59
C ASP A 31 1.95 -0.74 -33.43
N ALA A 32 1.27 -1.41 -34.35
CA ALA A 32 -0.17 -1.63 -34.32
C ALA A 32 -0.62 -2.85 -33.49
N LEU A 33 0.29 -3.81 -33.28
CA LEU A 33 0.08 -5.08 -32.58
C LEU A 33 1.28 -5.32 -31.66
N PRO A 34 1.36 -4.66 -30.50
CA PRO A 34 2.56 -4.68 -29.65
C PRO A 34 2.93 -6.11 -29.21
N CYS A 35 1.93 -6.98 -29.07
CA CYS A 35 2.10 -8.39 -28.71
C CYS A 35 1.87 -9.37 -29.86
N GLY A 36 1.83 -8.89 -31.11
CA GLY A 36 1.62 -9.72 -32.30
C GLY A 36 0.21 -10.31 -32.41
N ASP A 37 0.09 -11.39 -33.19
CA ASP A 37 -1.21 -12.02 -33.49
C ASP A 37 -1.67 -13.06 -32.45
N ALA A 38 -0.76 -13.51 -31.59
CA ALA A 38 -1.03 -14.47 -30.52
C ALA A 38 -0.28 -14.03 -29.25
N PRO A 39 -0.87 -13.14 -28.45
CA PRO A 39 -0.21 -12.59 -27.27
C PRO A 39 -0.01 -13.67 -26.21
N VAL A 40 1.19 -13.71 -25.66
CA VAL A 40 1.59 -14.53 -24.53
C VAL A 40 1.90 -13.60 -23.35
N PRO A 41 1.24 -13.77 -22.19
CA PRO A 41 1.50 -12.92 -21.02
C PRO A 41 2.96 -13.02 -20.56
N ASP A 42 3.59 -11.86 -20.30
CA ASP A 42 4.88 -11.83 -19.62
C ASP A 42 4.69 -11.93 -18.11
N GLN A 43 4.61 -13.18 -17.62
CA GLN A 43 4.34 -13.47 -16.22
C GLN A 43 5.43 -12.92 -15.27
N SER A 44 6.69 -12.88 -15.72
CA SER A 44 7.80 -12.31 -14.94
C SER A 44 7.65 -10.81 -14.74
N ALA A 45 7.27 -10.08 -15.79
CA ALA A 45 7.05 -8.65 -15.72
C ALA A 45 5.84 -8.33 -14.83
N PHE A 46 4.76 -9.12 -14.94
CA PHE A 46 3.58 -8.97 -14.09
C PHE A 46 3.92 -9.19 -12.61
N ARG A 47 4.71 -10.21 -12.29
CA ARG A 47 5.19 -10.46 -10.93
C ARG A 47 5.94 -9.25 -10.35
N SER A 48 6.84 -8.65 -11.12
CA SER A 48 7.61 -7.48 -10.69
C SER A 48 6.70 -6.28 -10.41
N LEU A 49 5.69 -6.04 -11.25
CA LEU A 49 4.68 -5.00 -11.01
C LEU A 49 3.86 -5.27 -9.74
N VAL A 50 3.39 -6.51 -9.55
CA VAL A 50 2.62 -6.91 -8.36
C VAL A 50 3.43 -6.68 -7.09
N ARG A 51 4.74 -6.96 -7.13
CA ARG A 51 5.64 -6.68 -6.01
C ARG A 51 5.74 -5.18 -5.70
N GLU A 52 5.95 -4.33 -6.71
CA GLU A 52 6.16 -2.89 -6.49
C GLU A 52 4.87 -2.14 -6.15
N TYR A 53 3.76 -2.41 -6.84
CA TYR A 53 2.44 -1.93 -6.41
C TYR A 53 2.06 -2.50 -5.04
N GLY A 54 2.41 -3.77 -4.78
CA GLY A 54 2.29 -4.42 -3.48
C GLY A 54 2.97 -3.62 -2.38
N MET A 55 4.18 -3.11 -2.63
CA MET A 55 4.90 -2.24 -1.69
C MET A 55 4.21 -0.88 -1.50
N ALA A 56 3.72 -0.26 -2.57
CA ALA A 56 3.06 1.05 -2.51
C ALA A 56 1.73 1.01 -1.74
N PHE A 57 0.95 -0.06 -1.91
CA PHE A 57 -0.37 -0.27 -1.28
C PHE A 57 -0.33 -1.16 -0.03
N ALA A 58 0.84 -1.59 0.42
CA ALA A 58 0.94 -2.40 1.62
C ALA A 58 0.47 -1.61 2.87
N PRO A 59 -0.05 -2.29 3.91
CA PRO A 59 -0.42 -1.65 5.16
C PRO A 59 0.77 -0.86 5.75
N ARG A 60 0.49 0.28 6.37
CA ARG A 60 1.52 1.12 6.99
C ARG A 60 1.48 1.02 8.51
N LEU A 61 2.64 0.97 9.17
CA LEU A 61 2.71 0.80 10.62
C LEU A 61 2.29 2.07 11.35
N LEU A 62 3.07 3.13 11.19
CA LEU A 62 2.82 4.50 11.67
C LEU A 62 2.38 4.60 13.14
N ALA A 63 2.69 3.61 13.96
CA ALA A 63 2.33 3.56 15.36
C ALA A 63 3.33 2.72 16.15
N PRO A 64 3.67 3.13 17.39
CA PRO A 64 4.43 2.29 18.30
C PRO A 64 3.60 1.09 18.78
N ALA A 65 4.22 0.22 19.59
CA ALA A 65 3.58 -0.98 20.12
C ALA A 65 2.40 -0.66 21.06
N GLU A 66 2.51 0.41 21.86
CA GLU A 66 1.45 0.89 22.76
C GLU A 66 0.10 1.06 22.05
N THR A 67 -0.99 0.74 22.73
CA THR A 67 -2.33 0.89 22.16
C THR A 67 -2.85 2.32 22.30
N THR A 68 -3.92 2.65 21.57
CA THR A 68 -4.61 3.94 21.75
C THR A 68 -5.38 3.98 23.08
N GLY A 69 -5.57 2.83 23.73
CA GLY A 69 -6.27 2.69 25.01
C GLY A 69 -7.79 2.62 24.87
N VAL A 70 -8.46 2.06 25.89
CA VAL A 70 -9.89 1.67 25.84
C VAL A 70 -10.85 2.80 25.44
N ASN A 71 -10.54 4.04 25.79
CA ASN A 71 -11.37 5.20 25.48
C ASN A 71 -10.82 6.06 24.33
N GLY A 72 -9.65 5.73 23.80
CA GLY A 72 -8.97 6.56 22.81
C GLY A 72 -9.35 6.21 21.38
N PHE A 73 -9.54 7.23 20.57
CA PHE A 73 -9.58 7.18 19.13
C PHE A 73 -8.37 7.91 18.56
N GLN A 74 -7.89 7.45 17.41
CA GLN A 74 -6.91 8.17 16.62
C GLN A 74 -7.46 8.35 15.21
N PHE A 75 -7.46 9.59 14.74
CA PHE A 75 -7.63 9.90 13.32
C PHE A 75 -6.29 10.34 12.77
N ASP A 76 -5.91 9.87 11.58
CA ASP A 76 -4.66 10.25 10.98
C ASP A 76 -4.72 10.41 9.45
N PHE A 77 -3.81 11.25 8.99
CA PHE A 77 -3.49 11.47 7.59
C PHE A 77 -1.99 11.25 7.41
N ALA A 78 -1.61 10.50 6.38
CA ALA A 78 -0.21 10.33 6.04
C ALA A 78 0.06 10.48 4.55
N TYR A 79 1.23 11.01 4.24
CA TYR A 79 1.78 11.07 2.91
C TYR A 79 2.99 10.16 2.83
N SER A 80 3.07 9.37 1.76
CA SER A 80 4.15 8.41 1.56
C SER A 80 4.70 8.46 0.15
N ILE A 81 6.01 8.27 0.06
CA ILE A 81 6.77 8.21 -1.19
C ILE A 81 7.44 6.85 -1.23
N THR A 82 7.15 6.05 -2.26
CA THR A 82 7.75 4.72 -2.48
C THR A 82 8.53 4.75 -3.79
N ASN A 83 9.80 4.35 -3.80
CA ASN A 83 10.52 4.27 -5.07
C ASN A 83 10.12 3.02 -5.86
N ILE A 84 10.24 3.13 -7.17
CA ILE A 84 10.05 2.02 -8.11
C ILE A 84 11.26 1.87 -9.02
N ASN A 85 11.38 0.73 -9.70
CA ASN A 85 12.41 0.52 -10.73
C ASN A 85 11.90 1.03 -12.09
N GLN A 86 11.77 2.35 -12.23
CA GLN A 86 11.16 2.99 -13.41
C GLN A 86 11.80 2.57 -14.75
N ASP A 87 13.11 2.29 -14.76
CA ASP A 87 13.87 2.03 -16.00
C ASP A 87 13.65 0.61 -16.53
N GLU A 88 12.95 -0.24 -15.78
CA GLU A 88 12.65 -1.61 -16.16
C GLU A 88 11.48 -1.68 -17.14
N ASP A 89 11.60 -2.58 -18.14
CA ASP A 89 10.63 -2.75 -19.21
C ASP A 89 9.19 -2.98 -18.71
N TYR A 90 9.03 -3.60 -17.54
CA TYR A 90 7.71 -3.89 -16.98
C TYR A 90 6.99 -2.62 -16.50
N TRP A 91 7.71 -1.61 -16.02
CA TRP A 91 7.11 -0.33 -15.68
C TRP A 91 6.87 0.54 -16.90
N GLN A 92 7.83 0.56 -17.83
CA GLN A 92 7.70 1.28 -19.09
C GLN A 92 6.46 0.81 -19.86
N LYS A 93 6.24 -0.49 -20.00
CA LYS A 93 5.07 -1.02 -20.74
C LYS A 93 3.76 -0.93 -19.98
N ALA A 94 3.79 -0.88 -18.65
CA ALA A 94 2.60 -0.95 -17.82
C ALA A 94 1.97 0.41 -17.50
N VAL A 95 2.47 1.51 -18.09
CA VAL A 95 1.88 2.84 -17.95
C VAL A 95 1.59 3.44 -19.31
N LYS A 96 0.63 4.37 -19.36
CA LYS A 96 0.02 4.88 -20.60
C LYS A 96 1.02 5.47 -21.60
N ASP A 97 2.02 6.20 -21.10
CA ASP A 97 2.97 6.99 -21.89
C ASP A 97 4.39 6.43 -21.90
N GLU A 98 4.60 5.22 -21.38
CA GLU A 98 5.93 4.59 -21.33
C GLU A 98 7.00 5.52 -20.72
N SER A 99 6.60 6.21 -19.66
CA SER A 99 7.45 7.13 -18.90
C SER A 99 6.98 7.18 -17.43
N PRO A 100 7.13 6.08 -16.69
CA PRO A 100 6.75 5.99 -15.29
C PRO A 100 7.57 6.97 -14.44
N GLU A 101 6.93 7.61 -13.45
CA GLU A 101 7.64 8.41 -12.46
C GLU A 101 8.46 7.52 -11.50
N PRO A 102 9.66 7.92 -11.05
CA PRO A 102 10.51 7.09 -10.19
C PRO A 102 9.92 6.82 -8.81
N LEU A 103 8.91 7.60 -8.42
CA LEU A 103 8.35 7.65 -7.09
C LEU A 103 6.83 7.55 -7.16
N LEU A 104 6.27 6.56 -6.47
CA LEU A 104 4.84 6.46 -6.25
C LEU A 104 4.46 7.23 -4.99
N HIS A 105 3.57 8.20 -5.18
CA HIS A 105 3.06 9.07 -4.13
C HIS A 105 1.71 8.57 -3.64
N THR A 106 1.58 8.29 -2.34
CA THR A 106 0.31 7.81 -1.76
C THR A 106 -0.14 8.68 -0.60
N LEU A 107 -1.45 8.95 -0.56
CA LEU A 107 -2.13 9.58 0.56
C LEU A 107 -2.90 8.53 1.34
N HIS A 108 -2.82 8.61 2.67
CA HIS A 108 -3.42 7.64 3.59
C HIS A 108 -4.30 8.37 4.58
N LEU A 109 -5.45 7.78 4.86
CA LEU A 109 -6.36 8.18 5.92
C LEU A 109 -6.58 6.97 6.83
N GLY A 110 -6.43 7.19 8.13
CA GLY A 110 -6.55 6.16 9.15
C GLY A 110 -7.55 6.55 10.24
N LEU A 111 -8.34 5.57 10.68
CA LEU A 111 -9.13 5.66 11.90
C LEU A 111 -8.84 4.44 12.75
N THR A 112 -8.38 4.67 13.98
CA THR A 112 -8.06 3.62 14.95
C THR A 112 -8.86 3.83 16.23
N LYS A 113 -9.31 2.73 16.82
CA LYS A 113 -9.98 2.69 18.12
C LYS A 113 -9.30 1.67 19.01
N GLY A 114 -8.89 2.11 20.19
CA GLY A 114 -8.46 1.20 21.25
C GLY A 114 -9.63 0.52 21.95
N LEU A 115 -9.43 -0.73 22.32
CA LEU A 115 -10.39 -1.63 22.93
C LEU A 115 -9.84 -2.17 24.26
N PRO A 116 -10.70 -2.75 25.11
CA PRO A 116 -10.24 -3.53 26.25
C PRO A 116 -9.25 -4.64 25.85
N TYR A 117 -8.43 -5.06 26.81
CA TYR A 117 -7.43 -6.13 26.64
C TYR A 117 -6.25 -5.77 25.72
N SER A 118 -5.88 -4.48 25.66
CA SER A 118 -4.72 -4.00 24.88
C SER A 118 -4.82 -4.38 23.41
N VAL A 119 -6.00 -4.15 22.84
CA VAL A 119 -6.29 -4.38 21.42
C VAL A 119 -6.64 -3.04 20.77
N ASP A 120 -6.08 -2.76 19.60
CA ASP A 120 -6.58 -1.71 18.70
C ASP A 120 -7.20 -2.35 17.46
N ILE A 121 -8.26 -1.73 16.95
CA ILE A 121 -8.78 -2.01 15.61
C ILE A 121 -8.78 -0.73 14.79
N GLY A 122 -8.66 -0.84 13.48
CA GLY A 122 -8.73 0.32 12.61
C GLY A 122 -9.16 0.03 11.20
N ALA A 123 -9.47 1.11 10.49
CA ALA A 123 -9.78 1.13 9.07
C ALA A 123 -8.87 2.14 8.37
N THR A 124 -8.51 1.84 7.13
CA THR A 124 -7.60 2.64 6.32
C THR A 124 -8.17 2.86 4.93
N ALA A 125 -7.88 4.03 4.36
CA ALA A 125 -8.08 4.34 2.96
C ALA A 125 -6.79 4.94 2.40
N THR A 126 -6.31 4.40 1.30
CA THR A 126 -5.11 4.83 0.59
C THR A 126 -5.48 5.25 -0.81
N TRP A 127 -4.95 6.36 -1.29
CA TRP A 127 -5.07 6.82 -2.66
C TRP A 127 -3.67 6.95 -3.26
N LEU A 128 -3.48 6.46 -4.49
CA LEU A 128 -2.27 6.70 -5.26
C LEU A 128 -2.46 7.97 -6.10
N VAL A 129 -1.59 8.95 -5.89
CA VAL A 129 -1.65 10.24 -6.59
C VAL A 129 -1.41 10.03 -8.08
N ASP A 130 -2.08 10.84 -8.89
CA ASP A 130 -2.07 10.73 -10.37
C ASP A 130 -2.54 9.35 -10.86
N SER A 131 -3.51 8.77 -10.15
CA SER A 131 -4.18 7.51 -10.50
C SER A 131 -5.65 7.53 -10.06
N GLU A 132 -6.45 6.65 -10.63
CA GLU A 132 -7.80 6.33 -10.15
C GLU A 132 -7.78 5.23 -9.06
N LEU A 133 -6.59 4.81 -8.63
CA LEU A 133 -6.40 3.70 -7.70
C LEU A 133 -6.60 4.10 -6.23
N PHE A 134 -7.51 3.40 -5.58
CA PHE A 134 -7.71 3.45 -4.14
C PHE A 134 -7.46 2.08 -3.53
N ALA A 135 -7.06 2.04 -2.26
CA ALA A 135 -7.10 0.82 -1.48
C ALA A 135 -7.83 1.07 -0.16
N PHE A 136 -8.65 0.11 0.26
CA PHE A 136 -9.33 0.14 1.54
C PHE A 136 -8.87 -1.04 2.38
N GLY A 137 -8.74 -0.81 3.67
CA GLY A 137 -8.16 -1.80 4.55
C GLY A 137 -8.65 -1.71 5.98
N GLY A 138 -8.18 -2.67 6.74
CA GLY A 138 -8.44 -2.77 8.17
C GLY A 138 -7.28 -3.44 8.88
N MET A 139 -7.18 -3.17 10.17
CA MET A 139 -6.11 -3.69 11.01
C MET A 139 -6.61 -4.08 12.39
N VAL A 140 -5.89 -5.02 13.00
CA VAL A 140 -6.03 -5.41 14.39
C VAL A 140 -4.62 -5.48 14.99
N LYS A 141 -4.38 -4.76 16.09
CA LYS A 141 -3.12 -4.76 16.84
C LYS A 141 -3.38 -5.26 18.26
N VAL A 142 -2.46 -6.06 18.79
CA VAL A 142 -2.50 -6.54 20.18
C VAL A 142 -1.15 -6.26 20.84
N ALA A 143 -1.18 -5.63 22.01
CA ALA A 143 0.01 -5.29 22.80
C ALA A 143 -0.01 -6.05 24.15
N PRO A 144 0.53 -7.27 24.23
CA PRO A 144 0.35 -8.14 25.41
C PRO A 144 1.00 -7.61 26.69
N ASN A 145 1.98 -6.72 26.59
CA ASN A 145 2.82 -6.30 27.72
C ASN A 145 2.54 -4.89 28.24
N GLU A 146 1.52 -4.20 27.71
CA GLU A 146 1.17 -2.82 28.10
C GLU A 146 0.82 -2.68 29.60
N ALA A 147 0.44 -3.77 30.27
CA ALA A 147 0.10 -3.81 31.69
C ALA A 147 1.22 -4.33 32.61
N ILE A 148 2.43 -4.55 32.11
CA ILE A 148 3.56 -5.13 32.87
C ILE A 148 4.66 -4.08 33.04
N ASP A 149 4.57 -3.29 34.11
CA ASP A 149 5.53 -2.21 34.46
C ASP A 149 7.00 -2.68 34.57
N ALA A 150 7.23 -3.96 34.87
CA ALA A 150 8.57 -4.52 35.00
C ALA A 150 9.29 -4.76 33.67
N PHE A 151 8.58 -4.69 32.54
CA PHE A 151 9.14 -5.02 31.23
C PHE A 151 9.66 -3.75 30.53
N PRO A 152 10.93 -3.69 30.12
CA PRO A 152 11.59 -2.43 29.74
C PRO A 152 11.24 -1.91 28.33
N VAL A 153 10.53 -2.69 27.51
CA VAL A 153 10.22 -2.36 26.11
C VAL A 153 8.79 -2.79 25.77
N ASP A 154 8.08 -2.04 24.94
CA ASP A 154 6.71 -2.38 24.54
C ASP A 154 6.73 -3.28 23.31
N LEU A 155 5.90 -4.32 23.31
CA LEU A 155 5.83 -5.32 22.25
C LEU A 155 4.40 -5.38 21.72
N ALA A 156 4.25 -5.45 20.41
CA ALA A 156 2.95 -5.66 19.80
C ALA A 156 3.04 -6.53 18.56
N VAL A 157 1.92 -7.16 18.25
CA VAL A 157 1.70 -7.84 16.98
C VAL A 157 0.51 -7.18 16.31
N ARG A 158 0.63 -6.89 15.01
CA ARG A 158 -0.48 -6.34 14.24
C ARG A 158 -0.69 -7.14 12.96
N ALA A 159 -1.95 -7.41 12.63
CA ALA A 159 -2.33 -7.93 11.33
C ALA A 159 -3.14 -6.86 10.59
N ALA A 160 -2.87 -6.68 9.30
CA ALA A 160 -3.56 -5.70 8.48
C ALA A 160 -3.79 -6.22 7.08
N LEU A 161 -4.84 -5.74 6.42
CA LEU A 161 -5.13 -6.05 5.03
C LEU A 161 -5.55 -4.79 4.28
N ASN A 162 -5.13 -4.66 3.03
CA ASN A 162 -5.62 -3.64 2.11
C ASN A 162 -6.08 -4.32 0.80
N ARG A 163 -7.16 -3.82 0.22
CA ARG A 163 -7.72 -4.24 -1.07
C ARG A 163 -7.77 -3.05 -2.00
N MET A 164 -7.07 -3.15 -3.14
CA MET A 164 -7.06 -2.14 -4.18
C MET A 164 -8.34 -2.20 -5.02
N VAL A 165 -8.80 -1.05 -5.48
CA VAL A 165 -9.94 -0.82 -6.36
C VAL A 165 -9.61 0.34 -7.29
N GLY A 166 -10.34 0.46 -8.41
CA GLY A 166 -10.16 1.54 -9.38
C GLY A 166 -9.45 1.12 -10.68
N SER A 167 -8.88 -0.09 -10.75
CA SER A 167 -8.34 -0.66 -11.99
C SER A 167 -9.24 -1.76 -12.55
N SER A 168 -9.40 -1.79 -13.88
CA SER A 168 -9.94 -2.94 -14.61
C SER A 168 -8.89 -4.03 -14.87
N ASP A 169 -7.63 -3.65 -14.90
CA ASP A 169 -6.53 -4.46 -15.40
C ASP A 169 -5.87 -5.25 -14.27
N LEU A 170 -5.64 -4.60 -13.12
CA LEU A 170 -4.95 -5.14 -11.95
C LEU A 170 -5.85 -5.16 -10.73
N ASP A 171 -6.04 -6.35 -10.16
CA ASP A 171 -6.61 -6.52 -8.82
C ASP A 171 -5.49 -6.88 -7.84
N LEU A 172 -5.34 -6.06 -6.79
CA LEU A 172 -4.28 -6.21 -5.80
C LEU A 172 -4.87 -6.30 -4.39
N THR A 173 -4.43 -7.31 -3.64
CA THR A 173 -4.72 -7.42 -2.21
C THR A 173 -3.42 -7.61 -1.46
N THR A 174 -3.21 -6.82 -0.41
CA THR A 174 -2.03 -6.95 0.44
C THR A 174 -2.44 -7.34 1.85
N VAL A 175 -1.69 -8.26 2.46
CA VAL A 175 -1.89 -8.70 3.84
C VAL A 175 -0.55 -8.60 4.55
N GLY A 176 -0.51 -7.90 5.68
CA GLY A 176 0.69 -7.68 6.47
C GLY A 176 0.57 -8.25 7.88
N LEU A 177 1.70 -8.73 8.42
CA LEU A 177 1.85 -9.11 9.82
C LEU A 177 3.05 -8.39 10.41
N ASP A 178 2.85 -7.51 11.38
CA ASP A 178 3.87 -6.69 12.00
C ASP A 178 4.28 -7.26 13.36
N PHE A 179 5.59 -7.33 13.61
CA PHE A 179 6.17 -7.56 14.92
C PHE A 179 6.87 -6.30 15.38
N ILE A 180 6.34 -5.65 16.41
CA ILE A 180 6.68 -4.28 16.77
C ILE A 180 7.38 -4.28 18.13
N ILE A 181 8.45 -3.50 18.22
CA ILE A 181 9.09 -3.16 19.48
C ILE A 181 9.22 -1.64 19.58
N SER A 182 8.86 -1.07 20.71
CA SER A 182 8.95 0.37 20.94
C SER A 182 9.27 0.70 22.39
N ARG A 183 9.54 1.98 22.66
CA ARG A 183 9.56 2.51 24.01
C ARG A 183 9.20 3.98 24.00
N SER A 184 8.27 4.41 24.85
CA SER A 184 7.97 5.82 25.04
C SER A 184 8.88 6.48 26.08
N PHE A 185 9.21 7.75 25.83
CA PHE A 185 10.00 8.60 26.70
C PHE A 185 9.33 9.97 26.81
N GLY A 186 9.14 10.45 28.04
CA GLY A 186 8.71 11.82 28.29
C GLY A 186 9.83 12.81 27.99
N ALA A 187 9.53 13.85 27.22
CA ALA A 187 10.44 14.93 26.87
C ALA A 187 9.91 16.27 27.43
N GLY A 188 10.66 16.85 28.37
CA GLY A 188 10.37 18.19 28.90
C GLY A 188 9.04 18.33 29.64
N GLY A 189 8.39 17.24 30.04
CA GLY A 189 7.11 17.22 30.78
C GLY A 189 5.86 17.59 29.97
N VAL A 190 6.00 17.87 28.68
CA VAL A 190 4.91 18.34 27.80
C VAL A 190 4.79 17.55 26.50
N ALA A 191 5.81 16.75 26.15
CA ALA A 191 5.86 15.96 24.93
C ALA A 191 6.25 14.52 25.25
N ASN A 192 5.80 13.59 24.43
CA ASN A 192 6.28 12.20 24.47
C ASN A 192 6.89 11.82 23.12
N VAL A 193 8.00 11.09 23.15
CA VAL A 193 8.64 10.52 21.97
C VAL A 193 8.68 9.01 22.12
N ALA A 194 8.16 8.30 21.12
CA ALA A 194 8.11 6.85 21.09
C ALA A 194 8.81 6.34 19.82
N PRO A 195 10.13 6.15 19.84
CA PRO A 195 10.81 5.39 18.80
C PRO A 195 10.29 3.95 18.75
N TYR A 196 10.19 3.42 17.54
CA TYR A 196 9.80 2.04 17.30
C TYR A 196 10.49 1.46 16.07
N MET A 197 10.55 0.14 16.05
CA MET A 197 10.95 -0.61 14.87
C MET A 197 10.07 -1.84 14.73
N ALA A 198 9.94 -2.33 13.50
CA ALA A 198 9.21 -3.55 13.24
C ALA A 198 9.78 -4.37 12.10
N TYR A 199 9.48 -5.66 12.13
CA TYR A 199 9.62 -6.57 11.00
C TYR A 199 8.22 -6.91 10.49
N GLU A 200 8.01 -6.78 9.18
CA GLU A 200 6.70 -6.90 8.55
C GLU A 200 6.81 -7.71 7.25
N PRO A 201 6.52 -9.02 7.28
CA PRO A 201 6.17 -9.77 6.08
C PRO A 201 4.82 -9.29 5.53
N VAL A 202 4.81 -8.95 4.24
CA VAL A 202 3.60 -8.61 3.47
C VAL A 202 3.44 -9.58 2.32
N TRP A 203 2.26 -10.18 2.22
CA TRP A 203 1.82 -10.95 1.06
C TRP A 203 1.03 -10.05 0.13
N ALA A 204 1.52 -9.87 -1.10
CA ALA A 204 0.84 -9.17 -2.17
C ALA A 204 0.28 -10.18 -3.17
N PHE A 205 -1.04 -10.23 -3.29
CA PHE A 205 -1.78 -11.08 -4.21
C PHE A 205 -2.21 -10.23 -5.40
N GLY A 206 -1.65 -10.52 -6.57
CA GLY A 206 -1.94 -9.83 -7.83
C GLY A 206 -2.72 -10.73 -8.77
N ARG A 207 -3.82 -10.21 -9.32
CA ARG A 207 -4.62 -10.88 -10.34
C ARG A 207 -4.88 -9.90 -11.47
N SER A 208 -5.06 -10.41 -12.68
CA SER A 208 -5.51 -9.59 -13.80
C SER A 208 -6.92 -9.94 -14.24
N GLY A 209 -7.61 -8.97 -14.82
CA GLY A 209 -8.78 -9.23 -15.66
C GLY A 209 -8.39 -9.93 -16.96
N VAL A 210 -9.38 -10.15 -17.83
CA VAL A 210 -9.11 -10.46 -19.24
C VAL A 210 -8.64 -9.18 -19.90
N LEU A 211 -7.42 -9.20 -20.40
CA LEU A 211 -6.75 -8.07 -21.02
C LEU A 211 -6.81 -8.21 -22.52
N ASP A 212 -6.97 -7.10 -23.23
CA ASP A 212 -6.79 -7.00 -24.67
C ASP A 212 -5.42 -6.38 -24.98
N SER A 213 -4.68 -7.00 -25.88
CA SER A 213 -3.39 -6.47 -26.35
C SER A 213 -3.52 -5.32 -27.36
N THR A 214 -4.73 -5.05 -27.85
CA THR A 214 -5.03 -3.98 -28.83
C THR A 214 -6.21 -3.08 -28.41
N PRO A 215 -6.19 -2.52 -27.19
CA PRO A 215 -7.35 -1.81 -26.64
C PRO A 215 -7.75 -0.63 -27.54
N GLY A 216 -9.05 -0.51 -27.82
CA GLY A 216 -9.63 0.60 -28.59
C GLY A 216 -9.54 0.48 -30.12
N ARG A 217 -9.02 -0.63 -30.66
CA ARG A 217 -8.97 -0.87 -32.12
C ARG A 217 -10.10 -1.80 -32.60
N ALA A 218 -10.14 -3.01 -32.07
CA ALA A 218 -11.19 -4.00 -32.31
C ALA A 218 -11.11 -5.09 -31.24
N ASP A 219 -12.24 -5.43 -30.62
CA ASP A 219 -12.31 -6.55 -29.67
C ASP A 219 -12.09 -7.87 -30.44
N ASP A 220 -10.89 -8.41 -30.34
CA ASP A 220 -10.51 -9.71 -30.93
C ASP A 220 -10.20 -10.71 -29.81
N PRO A 221 -11.06 -11.73 -29.59
CA PRO A 221 -10.82 -12.76 -28.59
C PRO A 221 -9.50 -13.53 -28.81
N ALA A 222 -8.97 -13.57 -30.03
CA ALA A 222 -7.68 -14.20 -30.31
C ALA A 222 -6.49 -13.40 -29.73
N ARG A 223 -6.72 -12.13 -29.37
CA ARG A 223 -5.74 -11.19 -28.82
C ARG A 223 -5.97 -10.87 -27.36
N SER A 224 -6.89 -11.57 -26.72
CA SER A 224 -7.13 -11.46 -25.29
C SER A 224 -6.28 -12.48 -24.51
N PHE A 225 -5.79 -12.07 -23.36
CA PHE A 225 -5.00 -12.93 -22.47
C PHE A 225 -5.27 -12.58 -21.01
N VAL A 226 -4.80 -13.45 -20.11
CA VAL A 226 -4.92 -13.26 -18.66
C VAL A 226 -3.63 -13.73 -18.01
N PHE A 227 -3.21 -13.03 -16.97
CA PHE A 227 -2.08 -13.46 -16.15
C PHE A 227 -2.52 -14.53 -15.16
N ALA A 228 -1.62 -15.46 -14.84
CA ALA A 228 -1.82 -16.31 -13.67
C ALA A 228 -1.79 -15.46 -12.39
N GLU A 229 -2.50 -15.88 -11.36
CA GLU A 229 -2.44 -15.24 -10.04
C GLU A 229 -1.00 -15.28 -9.51
N GLU A 230 -0.48 -14.13 -9.11
CA GLU A 230 0.84 -13.98 -8.51
C GLU A 230 0.72 -13.71 -7.01
N THR A 231 1.65 -14.30 -6.26
CA THR A 231 1.79 -14.08 -4.82
C THR A 231 3.23 -13.71 -4.52
N GLU A 232 3.44 -12.47 -4.11
CA GLU A 232 4.74 -11.94 -3.76
C GLU A 232 4.84 -11.71 -2.25
N VAL A 233 5.98 -12.07 -1.67
CA VAL A 233 6.25 -11.84 -0.24
C VAL A 233 7.31 -10.77 -0.10
N LEU A 234 6.93 -9.62 0.45
CA LEU A 234 7.82 -8.52 0.76
C LEU A 234 8.23 -8.59 2.23
N HIS A 235 9.53 -8.66 2.48
CA HIS A 235 10.09 -8.56 3.82
C HIS A 235 10.48 -7.13 4.11
N ARG A 236 9.68 -6.43 4.92
CA ARG A 236 9.89 -5.03 5.27
C ARG A 236 10.51 -4.90 6.65
N PHE A 237 11.46 -3.99 6.77
CA PHE A 237 11.96 -3.47 8.04
C PHE A 237 11.50 -2.04 8.20
N VAL A 238 10.81 -1.76 9.29
CA VAL A 238 10.20 -0.46 9.57
C VAL A 238 10.95 0.20 10.72
N LEU A 239 11.26 1.48 10.56
CA LEU A 239 11.87 2.33 11.58
C LEU A 239 11.07 3.62 11.65
N GLY A 240 10.61 4.02 12.84
CA GLY A 240 9.85 5.24 13.00
C GLY A 240 9.94 5.83 14.40
N SER A 241 9.40 7.03 14.55
CA SER A 241 9.31 7.68 15.85
C SER A 241 8.03 8.50 15.93
N ARG A 242 7.17 8.19 16.89
CA ARG A 242 5.97 8.99 17.16
C ARG A 242 6.31 10.11 18.13
N PHE A 243 5.87 11.32 17.82
CA PHE A 243 5.96 12.48 18.71
C PHE A 243 4.54 12.90 19.08
N ILE A 244 4.25 13.04 20.37
CA ILE A 244 2.93 13.41 20.90
C ILE A 244 3.05 14.75 21.61
N LEU A 245 2.19 15.68 21.23
CA LEU A 245 2.10 17.05 21.74
C LEU A 245 0.62 17.35 22.06
N GLY A 246 0.22 17.08 23.30
CA GLY A 246 -1.19 17.16 23.68
C GLY A 246 -2.05 16.15 22.91
N ALA A 247 -3.05 16.65 22.17
CA ALA A 247 -3.94 15.82 21.35
C ALA A 247 -3.42 15.58 19.92
N ALA A 248 -2.32 16.23 19.50
CA ALA A 248 -1.75 16.05 18.17
C ALA A 248 -0.52 15.15 18.24
N ASN A 249 -0.34 14.32 17.22
CA ASN A 249 0.87 13.56 17.03
C ASN A 249 1.38 13.66 15.59
N PHE A 250 2.67 13.44 15.41
CA PHE A 250 3.26 13.23 14.10
C PHE A 250 4.25 12.08 14.12
N THR A 251 4.45 11.43 12.98
CA THR A 251 5.29 10.22 12.89
C THR A 251 5.99 10.17 11.54
N PRO A 252 7.30 10.46 11.49
CA PRO A 252 8.15 10.01 10.40
C PRO A 252 8.40 8.49 10.52
N GLU A 253 8.30 7.80 9.40
CA GLU A 253 8.59 6.37 9.25
C GLU A 253 9.37 6.12 7.97
N ILE A 254 10.33 5.20 8.05
CA ILE A 254 11.09 4.68 6.92
C ILE A 254 10.87 3.19 6.87
N VAL A 255 10.56 2.69 5.68
CA VAL A 255 10.37 1.28 5.40
C VAL A 255 11.41 0.84 4.38
N LEU A 256 12.13 -0.24 4.69
CA LEU A 256 13.19 -0.79 3.87
C LEU A 256 12.83 -2.20 3.42
N THR A 257 12.95 -2.47 2.13
CA THR A 257 12.80 -3.79 1.49
C THR A 257 13.92 -3.96 0.47
N LYS A 258 14.16 -5.19 0.00
CA LYS A 258 15.17 -5.44 -1.04
C LYS A 258 14.81 -4.65 -2.32
N GLY A 259 15.62 -3.64 -2.65
CA GLY A 259 15.47 -2.80 -3.85
C GLY A 259 14.35 -1.75 -3.80
N LEU A 260 13.59 -1.69 -2.70
CA LEU A 260 12.46 -0.76 -2.53
C LEU A 260 12.53 -0.13 -1.14
N GLN A 261 12.18 1.14 -1.05
CA GLN A 261 12.16 1.94 0.16
C GLN A 261 10.96 2.89 0.11
N SER A 262 10.35 3.10 1.27
CA SER A 262 9.25 4.05 1.41
C SER A 262 9.52 5.00 2.57
N TYR A 263 9.24 6.27 2.36
CA TYR A 263 9.30 7.31 3.37
C TYR A 263 7.88 7.80 3.62
N THR A 264 7.43 7.73 4.86
CA THR A 264 6.08 8.13 5.24
C THR A 264 6.12 9.17 6.34
N PHE A 265 5.26 10.17 6.22
CA PHE A 265 5.03 11.16 7.26
C PHE A 265 3.54 11.17 7.62
N LYS A 266 3.23 10.88 8.88
CA LYS A 266 1.88 10.90 9.45
C LYS A 266 1.67 12.15 10.31
N LEU A 267 0.48 12.73 10.22
CA LEU A 267 -0.12 13.63 11.18
C LEU A 267 -1.36 12.96 11.78
N GLY A 268 -1.47 12.95 13.10
CA GLY A 268 -2.58 12.31 13.82
C GLY A 268 -3.17 13.20 14.91
N LEU A 269 -4.40 12.90 15.27
CA LEU A 269 -5.12 13.47 16.40
C LEU A 269 -5.65 12.34 17.28
N ASP A 270 -5.33 12.39 18.56
CA ASP A 270 -5.75 11.44 19.60
C ASP A 270 -6.83 12.10 20.48
N PHE A 271 -7.96 11.44 20.70
CA PHE A 271 -9.09 11.97 21.49
C PHE A 271 -9.92 10.89 22.20
#